data_AF-A0A4R6W1G5-F1
#
_entry.id   AF-A0A4R6W1G5-F1
#
_cell.length_a   1.000
_cell.length_b   1.000
_cell.length_c   1.000
_cell.angle_alpha   90.00
_cell.angle_beta   90.00
_cell.angle_gamma   90.00
#
_symmetry.space_group_name_H-M   'P 1'
#
loop_
_entity.id
_entity.type
_entity.pdbx_description
1 polymer ?
#
loop_
_entity_poly.entity_id
_entity_poly.type
_entity_poly.pdbx_seq_one_letter_code
_entity_poly.pdbx_strand_id
1 'polypeptide(L)'
;MSKANFYIVMMVLGTVLPWLFFGPYFAQTGFDVGQYFQSLFMANGLAAGFSTDVLLCIALFWVWSFWDSREQGVRIWWLILPACSFVGLSLGLPLYLYLRETQLNKAQ
;
A
#
# COMPACT_ATOMS: atom_id res chain seq x y z
N MET A 1 5.62 -8.60 -21.55
CA MET A 1 5.46 -7.42 -20.67
C MET A 1 6.76 -7.22 -19.91
N SER A 2 7.27 -5.99 -19.79
CA SER A 2 8.40 -5.69 -18.90
C SER A 2 7.94 -5.69 -17.44
N LYS A 3 8.86 -5.86 -16.49
CA LYS A 3 8.54 -5.81 -15.03
C LYS A 3 7.89 -4.47 -14.65
N ALA A 4 8.39 -3.37 -15.22
CA ALA A 4 7.84 -2.03 -15.01
C ALA A 4 6.35 -1.91 -15.41
N ASN A 5 5.96 -2.44 -16.58
CA ASN A 5 4.57 -2.40 -17.02
C ASN A 5 3.66 -3.24 -16.11
N PHE A 6 4.14 -4.38 -15.63
CA PHE A 6 3.40 -5.20 -14.67
C PHE A 6 3.15 -4.42 -13.36
N TYR A 7 4.16 -3.74 -12.82
CA TYR A 7 4.00 -2.94 -11.60
C TYR A 7 3.02 -1.78 -11.78
N ILE A 8 3.03 -1.09 -12.92
CA ILE A 8 2.06 -0.02 -13.20
C ILE A 8 0.62 -0.57 -13.19
N VAL A 9 0.38 -1.71 -13.85
CA VAL A 9 -0.94 -2.35 -13.85
C VAL A 9 -1.36 -2.71 -12.42
N MET A 10 -0.44 -3.27 -11.63
CA MET A 10 -0.71 -3.59 -10.23
C MET A 10 -0.93 -2.36 -9.35
N MET A 11 -0.30 -1.22 -9.62
CA MET A 11 -0.60 0.04 -8.92
C MET A 11 -2.03 0.51 -9.20
N VAL A 12 -2.48 0.44 -10.45
CA VAL A 12 -3.84 0.81 -10.83
C VAL A 12 -4.84 -0.12 -10.15
N LEU A 13 -4.67 -1.43 -10.27
CA LEU A 13 -5.54 -2.41 -9.63
C LEU A 13 -5.53 -2.27 -8.10
N GLY A 14 -4.34 -2.11 -7.52
CA GLY A 14 -4.14 -1.94 -6.09
C GLY A 14 -4.70 -0.65 -5.52
N THR A 15 -5.04 0.34 -6.37
CA THR A 15 -5.74 1.57 -5.97
C THR A 15 -7.24 1.44 -6.20
N VAL A 16 -7.65 0.99 -7.39
CA VAL A 16 -9.06 0.92 -7.77
C VAL A 16 -9.82 -0.08 -6.90
N LEU A 17 -9.28 -1.28 -6.70
CA LEU A 17 -9.99 -2.34 -5.98
C LEU A 17 -10.31 -1.95 -4.54
N PRO A 18 -9.38 -1.44 -3.69
CA PRO A 18 -9.74 -1.00 -2.35
C PRO A 18 -10.74 0.16 -2.34
N TRP A 19 -10.60 1.13 -3.25
CA TRP A 19 -11.49 2.28 -3.32
C TRP A 19 -12.93 1.93 -3.73
N LEU A 20 -13.15 0.81 -4.44
CA LEU A 20 -14.51 0.31 -4.70
C LEU A 20 -15.24 -0.13 -3.42
N PHE A 21 -14.52 -0.56 -2.40
CA PHE A 21 -15.10 -0.92 -1.10
C PHE A 21 -15.15 0.29 -0.14
N PHE A 22 -14.08 1.09 -0.10
CA PHE A 22 -14.00 2.25 0.78
C PHE A 22 -14.91 3.41 0.35
N GLY A 23 -15.06 3.66 -0.96
CA GLY A 23 -15.86 4.77 -1.47
C GLY A 23 -17.31 4.76 -0.99
N PRO A 24 -18.06 3.66 -1.17
CA PRO A 24 -19.43 3.53 -0.66
C PRO A 24 -19.51 3.65 0.87
N TYR A 25 -18.54 3.10 1.60
CA TYR A 25 -18.49 3.18 3.06
C TYR A 25 -18.32 4.63 3.54
N PHE A 26 -17.36 5.38 2.99
CA PHE A 26 -17.17 6.79 3.33
C PHE A 26 -18.33 7.68 2.88
N ALA A 27 -19.01 7.34 1.78
CA ALA A 27 -20.21 8.05 1.35
C ALA A 27 -21.40 7.87 2.31
N GLN A 28 -21.51 6.71 2.96
CA GLN A 28 -22.61 6.42 3.90
C GLN A 28 -22.32 6.87 5.33
N THR A 29 -21.08 6.68 5.78
CA THR A 29 -20.69 6.87 7.19
C THR A 29 -19.99 8.22 7.43
N GLY A 30 -19.59 8.91 6.36
CA GLY A 30 -18.73 10.10 6.44
C GLY A 30 -17.26 9.76 6.72
N PHE A 31 -16.40 10.77 6.80
CA PHE A 31 -14.98 10.63 7.19
C PHE A 31 -14.82 10.52 8.72
N ASP A 32 -15.53 9.58 9.34
CA ASP A 32 -15.36 9.28 10.77
C ASP A 32 -14.34 8.15 10.94
N VAL A 33 -13.12 8.54 11.30
CA VAL A 33 -12.01 7.62 11.54
C VAL A 33 -12.32 6.66 12.69
N GLY A 34 -13.07 7.09 13.72
CA GLY A 34 -13.44 6.24 14.85
C GLY A 34 -14.36 5.10 14.43
N GLN A 35 -15.39 5.40 13.63
CA GLN A 35 -16.32 4.40 13.08
C GLN A 35 -15.62 3.43 12.12
N TYR A 36 -14.66 3.91 11.34
CA TYR A 36 -13.84 3.07 10.46
C TYR A 36 -13.05 2.03 11.26
N PHE A 37 -12.36 2.45 12.33
CA PHE A 37 -11.62 1.52 13.20
C PHE A 37 -12.55 0.53 13.92
N GLN A 38 -13.72 0.97 14.41
CA GLN A 38 -14.70 0.06 14.99
C GLN A 38 -15.20 -0.96 13.96
N SER A 39 -15.44 -0.54 12.73
CA SER A 39 -15.91 -1.44 11.66
C SER A 39 -14.85 -2.46 11.25
N LEU A 40 -13.57 -2.07 11.23
CA LEU A 40 -12.47 -2.98 10.89
C LEU A 40 -12.13 -3.99 12.00
N PHE A 41 -12.13 -3.56 13.26
CA PHE A 41 -11.61 -4.36 14.37
C PHE A 41 -12.69 -4.92 15.31
N MET A 42 -13.87 -4.32 15.36
CA MET A 42 -14.94 -4.70 16.30
C MET A 42 -16.19 -5.27 15.65
N ALA A 43 -16.39 -5.09 14.34
CA ALA A 43 -17.60 -5.60 13.67
C ALA A 43 -17.61 -7.13 13.51
N ASN A 44 -16.45 -7.75 13.22
CA ASN A 44 -16.33 -9.21 13.07
C ASN A 44 -14.86 -9.66 13.25
N GLY A 45 -14.64 -10.79 13.91
CA GLY A 45 -13.29 -11.35 14.13
C GLY A 45 -12.50 -11.63 12.84
N LEU A 46 -13.19 -11.98 11.75
CA LEU A 46 -12.53 -12.17 10.44
C LEU A 46 -11.98 -10.85 9.86
N ALA A 47 -12.75 -9.77 9.96
CA ALA A 47 -12.32 -8.45 9.50
C ALA A 47 -11.14 -7.92 10.34
N ALA A 48 -11.20 -8.15 11.66
CA ALA A 48 -10.13 -7.80 12.58
C ALA A 48 -8.84 -8.56 12.27
N GLY A 49 -8.94 -9.87 12.00
CA GLY A 49 -7.82 -10.71 11.61
C GLY A 49 -7.16 -10.23 10.32
N PHE A 50 -7.95 -9.98 9.26
CA PHE A 50 -7.43 -9.47 7.99
C PHE A 50 -6.79 -8.08 8.12
N SER A 51 -7.44 -7.17 8.87
CA SER A 51 -6.91 -5.82 9.10
C SER A 51 -5.59 -5.86 9.87
N THR A 52 -5.48 -6.73 10.88
CA THR A 52 -4.25 -6.91 11.66
C THR A 52 -3.13 -7.47 10.79
N ASP A 53 -3.42 -8.49 9.96
CA ASP A 53 -2.45 -9.08 9.03
C ASP A 53 -1.90 -8.06 8.03
N VAL A 54 -2.78 -7.24 7.44
CA VAL A 54 -2.39 -6.18 6.50
C VAL A 54 -1.56 -5.09 7.20
N LEU A 55 -1.93 -4.67 8.40
CA LEU A 55 -1.15 -3.68 9.16
C LEU A 55 0.25 -4.19 9.53
N LEU A 56 0.36 -5.46 9.94
CA LEU A 56 1.65 -6.10 10.19
C LEU A 56 2.50 -6.15 8.91
N CYS A 57 1.91 -6.55 7.78
CA CYS A 57 2.60 -6.55 6.49
C CYS A 57 3.05 -5.14 6.07
N ILE A 58 2.25 -4.10 6.30
CA ILE A 58 2.63 -2.70 6.03
C ILE A 58 3.82 -2.28 6.91
N ALA A 59 3.76 -2.56 8.21
CA ALA A 59 4.83 -2.21 9.13
C ALA A 59 6.15 -2.89 8.76
N LEU A 60 6.11 -4.20 8.48
CA LEU A 60 7.27 -4.96 8.01
C LEU A 60 7.78 -4.40 6.67
N PHE A 61 6.87 -4.09 5.74
CA PHE A 61 7.22 -3.54 4.44
C PHE A 61 7.89 -2.16 4.55
N TRP A 62 7.45 -1.28 5.46
CA TRP A 62 8.11 0.00 5.69
C TRP A 62 9.54 -0.18 6.17
N VAL A 63 9.78 -1.05 7.16
CA VAL A 63 11.14 -1.28 7.67
C VAL A 63 12.03 -1.90 6.60
N TRP A 64 11.54 -2.92 5.90
CA TRP A 64 12.31 -3.59 4.85
C TRP A 64 12.60 -2.67 3.66
N SER A 65 11.59 -1.97 3.15
CA SER A 65 11.76 -1.06 2.00
C SER A 65 12.66 0.13 2.36
N PHE A 66 12.68 0.57 3.62
CA PHE A 66 13.61 1.60 4.07
C PHE A 66 15.07 1.13 3.94
N TRP A 67 15.39 -0.09 4.38
CA TRP A 67 16.74 -0.64 4.24
C TRP A 67 17.13 -0.88 2.77
N ASP A 68 16.27 -1.55 1.99
CA ASP A 68 16.55 -1.79 0.57
C ASP A 68 16.65 -0.46 -0.22
N SER A 69 15.91 0.59 0.15
CA SER A 69 15.99 1.89 -0.53
C SER A 69 17.35 2.55 -0.36
N ARG A 70 18.00 2.33 0.79
CA ARG A 70 19.35 2.85 1.07
C ARG A 70 20.41 2.06 0.33
N GLU A 71 20.26 0.75 0.25
CA GLU A 71 21.18 -0.12 -0.49
C GLU A 71 21.11 0.12 -2.00
N GLN A 72 19.90 0.31 -2.54
CA GLN A 72 19.65 0.47 -3.98
C GLN A 72 19.62 1.95 -4.44
N GLY A 73 19.81 2.91 -3.54
CA GLY A 73 19.82 4.34 -3.87
C GLY A 73 18.46 4.92 -4.31
N VAL A 74 17.34 4.36 -3.84
CA VAL A 74 15.99 4.83 -4.19
C VAL A 74 15.67 6.15 -3.47
N ARG A 75 15.94 7.27 -4.15
CA ARG A 75 15.85 8.63 -3.59
C ARG A 75 14.44 9.10 -3.19
N ILE A 76 13.40 8.50 -3.74
CA ILE A 76 11.98 8.91 -3.55
C ILE A 76 11.19 7.87 -2.72
N TRP A 77 11.87 7.13 -1.85
CA TRP A 77 11.25 6.11 -0.99
C TRP A 77 10.13 6.66 -0.10
N TRP A 78 10.23 7.92 0.33
CA TRP A 78 9.25 8.56 1.20
C TRP A 78 7.81 8.56 0.66
N LEU A 79 7.60 8.39 -0.66
CA LEU A 79 6.27 8.26 -1.27
C LEU A 79 5.53 6.97 -0.84
N ILE A 80 6.24 5.97 -0.32
CA ILE A 80 5.63 4.72 0.14
C ILE A 80 4.82 4.91 1.41
N LEU A 81 5.26 5.81 2.28
CA LEU A 81 4.56 6.09 3.54
C LEU A 81 3.12 6.58 3.28
N PRO A 82 2.87 7.63 2.47
CA PRO A 82 1.51 8.03 2.13
C PRO A 82 0.80 6.97 1.28
N ALA A 83 1.47 6.28 0.34
CA ALA A 83 0.82 5.25 -0.47
C ALA A 83 0.24 4.11 0.39
N CYS A 84 1.02 3.60 1.34
CA CYS A 84 0.56 2.59 2.29
C CYS A 84 -0.50 3.11 3.26
N SER A 85 -0.44 4.38 3.64
CA SER A 85 -1.38 4.96 4.62
C SER A 85 -2.75 5.29 4.00
N PHE A 86 -2.77 5.83 2.78
CA PHE A 86 -4.00 6.26 2.10
C PHE A 86 -4.69 5.16 1.31
N VAL A 87 -3.94 4.18 0.80
CA VAL A 87 -4.49 3.12 -0.06
C VAL A 87 -4.22 1.73 0.52
N GLY A 88 -3.01 1.51 1.02
CA GLY A 88 -2.60 0.23 1.61
C GLY A 88 -1.39 -0.38 0.91
N LEU A 89 -1.04 -1.59 1.34
CA LEU A 89 0.08 -2.34 0.79
C LEU A 89 -0.09 -2.65 -0.70
N SER A 90 -1.33 -2.78 -1.16
CA SER A 90 -1.70 -3.08 -2.56
C SER A 90 -1.15 -2.06 -3.56
N LEU A 91 -1.04 -0.78 -3.18
CA LEU A 91 -0.38 0.26 -3.98
C LEU A 91 1.09 0.46 -3.59
N GLY A 92 1.38 0.44 -2.28
CA GLY A 92 2.73 0.71 -1.78
C GLY A 92 3.78 -0.27 -2.30
N LEU A 93 3.44 -1.56 -2.36
CA LEU A 93 4.32 -2.62 -2.85
C LEU A 93 4.70 -2.45 -4.34
N PRO A 94 3.74 -2.40 -5.29
CA PRO A 94 4.09 -2.26 -6.71
C PRO A 94 4.74 -0.89 -7.01
N LEU A 95 4.37 0.17 -6.29
CA LEU A 95 5.04 1.47 -6.42
C LEU A 95 6.52 1.38 -6.06
N TYR A 96 6.86 0.70 -4.95
CA TYR A 96 8.25 0.52 -4.57
C TYR A 96 9.04 -0.29 -5.59
N LEU A 97 8.48 -1.42 -6.02
CA LEU A 97 9.14 -2.31 -6.97
C LEU A 97 9.39 -1.60 -8.31
N TYR A 98 8.45 -0.75 -8.74
CA TYR A 98 8.64 0.12 -9.90
C TYR A 98 9.80 1.08 -9.70
N LEU A 99 9.83 1.82 -8.58
CA LEU A 99 10.90 2.77 -8.28
C LEU A 99 12.27 2.07 -8.22
N ARG A 100 12.35 0.92 -7.57
CA ARG A 100 13.56 0.10 -7.47
C ARG A 100 14.07 -0.35 -8.84
N GLU A 101 13.20 -0.88 -9.69
CA GLU A 101 13.56 -1.30 -11.05
C GLU A 101 14.07 -0.10 -11.89
N THR A 102 13.46 1.08 -11.76
CA THR A 102 13.94 2.27 -12.48
C THR A 102 15.32 2.75 -12.03
N GLN A 103 15.71 2.53 -10.77
CA GLN A 103 17.06 2.87 -10.33
C GLN A 103 18.08 1.84 -10.79
N LEU A 104 17.76 0.54 -10.70
CA LEU A 104 18.63 -0.52 -11.20
C LEU A 104 18.93 -0.35 -12.69
N ASN A 105 17.94 -0.03 -13.51
CA ASN A 105 18.12 0.22 -14.94
C ASN A 105 18.96 1.47 -15.26
N LYS A 106 19.09 2.42 -14.33
CA LYS A 106 19.96 3.62 -14.49
C LYS A 106 21.40 3.36 -14.09
N ALA A 107 21.64 2.33 -13.29
CA ALA A 107 22.97 1.94 -12.81
C ALA A 107 23.69 0.98 -13.77
N GLN A 108 23.00 0.46 -14.79
CA GLN A 108 23.54 -0.34 -15.90
C GLN A 108 23.89 0.54 -17.10
#